data_AF-A0A378VYN4-F1
#
_entry.id   AF-A0A378VYN4-F1
#
_cell.length_a   1.000
_cell.length_b   1.000
_cell.length_c   1.000
_cell.angle_alpha   90.00
_cell.angle_beta   90.00
_cell.angle_gamma   90.00
#
_symmetry.space_group_name_H-M   'P 1'
#
loop_
_entity.id
_entity.type
_entity.pdbx_description
1 polymer ?
#
loop_
_entity_poly.entity_id
_entity_poly.type
_entity_poly.pdbx_seq_one_letter_code
_entity_poly.pdbx_strand_id
1 'polypeptide(L)'
;MGEPENKSSEPVREIQASKEMPSETSSPRKENETEVHIPAAPFIVKQSGSNALAACALVLAALGLGASGFLFVQGQNVLKNQELAFNQKIDKAALGESENAALLKDNLNRQSAIQSELDRLDSGVKANGEQILMTQKAYRELTKGRADWLVDETETILNLAAQQLVLTGNIQTAVGVLEHIDSRLSRFDQAELLPIKQAVSSDLAELKNRPYVDISGTALRLDRLETAVSGLPLILDGVLKPGVQARNEAVSASWWQNVWEKSLGTLKGWSKSAVWKTTMPC
;
A
#
# COMPACT_ATOMS: atom_id res chain seq x y z
N MET A 1 6.71 30.49 4.39
CA MET A 1 7.98 30.56 3.63
C MET A 1 8.02 29.37 2.69
N GLY A 2 8.42 29.51 1.43
CA GLY A 2 8.83 30.74 0.73
C GLY A 2 9.89 30.43 -0.32
N GLU A 3 9.58 30.69 -1.58
CA GLU A 3 10.49 30.62 -2.74
C GLU A 3 11.62 31.67 -2.64
N PRO A 4 12.76 31.46 -3.33
CA PRO A 4 12.88 31.85 -4.74
C PRO A 4 13.51 30.79 -5.66
N GLU A 5 13.33 30.77 -7.00
CA GLU A 5 13.33 31.84 -8.04
C GLU A 5 14.72 32.43 -8.40
N ASN A 6 15.50 31.62 -9.14
CA ASN A 6 16.06 31.95 -10.47
C ASN A 6 16.25 33.43 -10.89
N LYS A 7 17.49 33.83 -11.25
CA LYS A 7 17.86 34.46 -12.57
C LYS A 7 19.27 35.08 -12.65
N SER A 8 20.09 34.59 -13.58
CA SER A 8 20.85 35.36 -14.60
C SER A 8 22.02 34.55 -15.17
N SER A 9 22.49 34.73 -16.40
CA SER A 9 21.89 35.25 -17.66
C SER A 9 22.85 34.84 -18.79
N GLU A 10 22.29 34.56 -19.97
CA GLU A 10 23.00 34.19 -21.22
C GLU A 10 23.74 35.41 -21.86
N PRO A 11 24.57 35.29 -22.95
CA PRO A 11 24.35 34.41 -24.10
C PRO A 11 25.52 33.73 -24.84
N VAL A 12 25.19 32.57 -25.39
CA VAL A 12 25.41 32.09 -26.77
C VAL A 12 26.31 32.93 -27.69
N ARG A 13 27.26 32.26 -28.38
CA ARG A 13 27.58 32.59 -29.78
C ARG A 13 28.04 31.37 -30.59
N GLU A 14 27.12 30.80 -31.36
CA GLU A 14 27.38 29.89 -32.47
C GLU A 14 27.53 30.69 -33.78
N ILE A 15 28.40 30.26 -34.70
CA ILE A 15 28.19 30.27 -36.17
C ILE A 15 29.36 29.58 -36.90
N GLN A 16 29.05 29.05 -38.08
CA GLN A 16 29.80 28.05 -38.84
C GLN A 16 30.94 28.62 -39.70
N ALA A 17 31.67 27.73 -40.39
CA ALA A 17 32.85 28.05 -41.19
C ALA A 17 32.56 28.26 -42.69
N SER A 18 33.34 29.13 -43.33
CA SER A 18 33.70 29.18 -44.77
C SER A 18 34.61 30.40 -45.01
N LYS A 19 35.38 30.54 -46.09
CA LYS A 19 36.06 29.64 -47.06
C LYS A 19 36.86 30.59 -47.99
N GLU A 20 37.77 30.04 -48.78
CA GLU A 20 38.40 30.68 -49.95
C GLU A 20 39.41 31.83 -49.71
N MET A 21 40.49 31.74 -50.48
CA MET A 21 41.49 32.76 -50.75
C MET A 21 41.13 33.42 -52.09
N PRO A 22 41.65 34.62 -52.40
CA PRO A 22 42.22 34.79 -53.74
C PRO A 22 43.68 35.24 -53.71
N SER A 23 44.46 34.71 -54.64
CA SER A 23 45.77 35.25 -55.02
C SER A 23 45.60 36.59 -55.76
N GLU A 24 46.57 37.49 -55.67
CA GLU A 24 47.53 37.74 -56.77
C GLU A 24 48.46 38.94 -56.58
N THR A 25 49.69 38.77 -57.07
CA THR A 25 50.49 39.72 -57.87
C THR A 25 50.42 41.24 -57.59
N SER A 26 51.51 41.80 -57.06
CA SER A 26 51.99 43.14 -57.49
C SER A 26 53.49 43.38 -57.22
N SER A 27 54.28 43.15 -58.27
CA SER A 27 55.61 43.69 -58.56
C SER A 27 55.69 43.79 -60.11
N PRO A 28 56.61 44.52 -60.77
CA PRO A 28 57.67 45.42 -60.29
C PRO A 28 57.63 46.83 -60.95
N ARG A 29 58.57 47.72 -60.58
CA ARG A 29 59.04 48.88 -61.38
C ARG A 29 60.42 49.34 -60.84
N LYS A 30 61.39 49.91 -61.57
CA LYS A 30 61.51 50.51 -62.92
C LYS A 30 62.91 50.12 -63.51
N GLU A 31 63.11 49.71 -64.78
CA GLU A 31 63.23 50.50 -66.05
C GLU A 31 64.34 51.60 -65.95
N ASN A 32 65.22 51.86 -66.93
CA ASN A 32 65.41 51.23 -68.26
C ASN A 32 66.73 51.72 -68.95
N GLU A 33 67.14 51.07 -70.06
CA GLU A 33 67.79 51.65 -71.28
C GLU A 33 69.20 52.32 -71.18
N THR A 34 70.07 52.40 -72.23
CA THR A 34 70.03 51.88 -73.63
C THR A 34 71.45 51.73 -74.24
N GLU A 35 71.55 51.03 -75.39
CA GLU A 35 72.68 50.89 -76.32
C GLU A 35 73.41 52.21 -76.75
N VAL A 36 74.58 52.24 -77.41
CA VAL A 36 75.49 51.20 -77.99
C VAL A 36 76.96 51.49 -77.52
N HIS A 37 78.14 51.33 -78.18
CA HIS A 37 78.60 50.90 -79.53
C HIS A 37 80.06 50.34 -79.52
N ILE A 38 80.56 50.00 -80.72
CA ILE A 38 81.90 49.57 -81.21
C ILE A 38 83.20 50.24 -80.67
N PRO A 39 84.43 49.72 -80.99
CA PRO A 39 84.82 48.35 -81.42
C PRO A 39 86.06 47.72 -80.71
N ALA A 40 86.22 46.41 -80.92
CA ALA A 40 87.49 45.67 -81.07
C ALA A 40 88.65 45.90 -80.08
N ALA A 41 88.72 45.06 -79.05
CA ALA A 41 89.99 44.57 -78.50
C ALA A 41 89.89 43.04 -78.28
N PRO A 42 90.71 42.20 -78.93
CA PRO A 42 90.68 40.75 -78.73
C PRO A 42 91.37 40.41 -77.40
N PHE A 43 90.64 40.49 -76.28
CA PHE A 43 91.13 39.95 -75.03
C PHE A 43 91.22 38.42 -75.15
N ILE A 44 92.45 37.93 -75.30
CA ILE A 44 92.74 36.49 -75.34
C ILE A 44 92.37 35.94 -73.96
N VAL A 45 91.19 35.32 -73.86
CA VAL A 45 90.85 34.43 -72.74
C VAL A 45 91.78 33.23 -72.85
N LYS A 46 92.97 33.39 -72.26
CA LYS A 46 94.04 32.40 -72.27
C LYS A 46 93.47 31.09 -71.74
N GLN A 47 93.57 30.03 -72.56
CA GLN A 47 93.09 28.69 -72.25
C GLN A 47 93.94 28.03 -71.15
N SER A 48 93.91 28.59 -69.94
CA SER A 48 94.79 28.27 -68.82
C SER A 48 94.28 27.06 -68.03
N GLY A 49 94.30 25.90 -68.68
CA GLY A 49 94.03 24.60 -68.08
C GLY A 49 92.56 24.33 -67.75
N SER A 50 91.97 23.38 -68.46
CA SER A 50 90.71 22.70 -68.11
C SER A 50 90.63 22.31 -66.63
N ASN A 51 91.78 22.00 -66.04
CA ASN A 51 91.95 21.50 -64.68
C ASN A 51 91.50 22.52 -63.62
N ALA A 52 91.56 23.83 -63.88
CA ALA A 52 91.15 24.85 -62.92
C ALA A 52 89.62 24.94 -62.78
N LEU A 53 88.91 25.00 -63.91
CA LEU A 53 87.44 24.96 -63.91
C LEU A 53 86.93 23.59 -63.46
N ALA A 54 87.61 22.50 -63.83
CA ALA A 54 87.30 21.16 -63.34
C ALA A 54 87.45 21.07 -61.80
N ALA A 55 88.50 21.65 -61.21
CA ALA A 55 88.68 21.66 -59.76
C ALA A 55 87.56 22.44 -59.05
N CYS A 56 87.20 23.63 -59.54
CA CYS A 56 86.08 24.40 -58.98
C CYS A 56 84.74 23.64 -59.10
N ALA A 57 84.50 22.98 -60.23
CA ALA A 57 83.30 22.16 -60.44
C ALA A 57 83.26 20.95 -59.50
N LEU A 58 84.40 20.29 -59.25
CA LEU A 58 84.52 19.16 -58.34
C LEU A 58 84.23 19.58 -56.89
N VAL A 59 84.75 20.73 -56.44
CA VAL A 59 84.45 21.29 -55.11
C VAL A 59 82.97 21.63 -54.95
N LEU A 60 82.35 22.27 -55.95
CA LEU A 60 80.92 22.57 -55.93
C LEU A 60 80.06 21.29 -55.93
N ALA A 61 80.44 20.27 -56.69
CA ALA A 61 79.76 18.97 -56.68
C ALA A 61 79.88 18.28 -55.31
N ALA A 62 81.06 18.29 -54.68
CA ALA A 62 81.28 17.73 -53.35
C ALA A 62 80.44 18.45 -52.27
N LEU A 63 80.34 19.78 -52.33
CA LEU A 63 79.48 20.57 -51.43
C LEU A 63 77.98 20.28 -51.65
N GLY A 64 77.54 20.14 -52.91
CA GLY A 64 76.17 19.77 -53.24
C GLY A 64 75.79 18.37 -52.75
N LEU A 65 76.71 17.40 -52.84
CA LEU A 65 76.55 16.05 -52.30
C LEU A 65 76.50 16.05 -50.76
N GLY A 66 77.34 16.86 -50.11
CA GLY A 66 77.30 17.02 -48.65
C GLY A 66 75.97 17.62 -48.15
N ALA A 67 75.50 18.70 -48.80
CA ALA A 67 74.25 19.36 -48.43
C ALA A 67 73.01 18.47 -48.67
N SER A 68 72.96 17.77 -49.82
CA SER A 68 71.85 16.85 -50.13
C SER A 68 71.84 15.61 -49.22
N GLY A 69 73.01 15.05 -48.88
CA GLY A 69 73.12 13.97 -47.90
C GLY A 69 72.62 14.39 -46.50
N PHE A 70 72.97 15.60 -46.05
CA PHE A 70 72.50 16.14 -44.77
C PHE A 70 70.96 16.33 -44.76
N LEU A 71 70.40 16.94 -45.81
CA LEU A 71 68.96 17.12 -45.98
C LEU A 71 68.20 15.78 -46.03
N PHE A 72 68.78 14.76 -46.67
CA PHE A 72 68.20 13.41 -46.74
C PHE A 72 68.12 12.76 -45.34
N VAL A 73 69.21 12.82 -44.56
CA VAL A 73 69.22 12.31 -43.17
C VAL A 73 68.22 13.05 -42.28
N GLN A 74 68.10 14.38 -42.45
CA GLN A 74 67.13 15.18 -41.70
C GLN A 74 65.69 14.81 -42.07
N GLY A 75 65.38 14.64 -43.36
CA GLY A 75 64.08 14.17 -43.84
C GLY A 75 63.71 12.78 -43.35
N GLN A 76 64.68 11.85 -43.33
CA GLN A 76 64.48 10.49 -42.82
C GLN A 76 64.10 10.48 -41.33
N ASN A 77 64.67 11.39 -40.52
CA ASN A 77 64.30 11.54 -39.11
C ASN A 77 62.92 12.20 -38.93
N VAL A 78 62.56 13.19 -39.77
CA VAL A 78 61.21 13.80 -39.72
C VAL A 78 60.13 12.76 -40.04
N LEU A 79 60.33 11.92 -41.06
CA LEU A 79 59.40 10.84 -41.43
C LEU A 79 59.21 9.83 -40.28
N LYS A 80 60.30 9.32 -39.69
CA LYS A 80 60.25 8.40 -38.54
C LYS A 80 59.54 9.01 -37.33
N ASN A 81 59.78 10.29 -37.05
CA ASN A 81 59.13 10.99 -35.94
C ASN A 81 57.62 11.21 -36.21
N GLN A 82 57.22 11.45 -37.47
CA GLN A 82 55.81 11.52 -37.86
C GLN A 82 55.13 10.16 -37.77
N GLU A 83 55.76 9.09 -38.24
CA GLU A 83 55.25 7.71 -38.15
C GLU A 83 55.02 7.28 -36.69
N LEU A 84 56.00 7.51 -35.81
CA LEU A 84 55.85 7.25 -34.37
C LEU A 84 54.74 8.11 -33.73
N ALA A 85 54.64 9.39 -34.07
CA ALA A 85 53.59 10.28 -33.56
C ALA A 85 52.20 9.98 -34.13
N PHE A 86 52.11 9.32 -35.29
CA PHE A 86 50.86 8.85 -35.89
C PHE A 86 50.41 7.54 -35.26
N ASN A 87 51.31 6.57 -35.14
CA ASN A 87 51.04 5.29 -34.47
C ASN A 87 50.61 5.52 -33.01
N GLN A 88 51.31 6.36 -32.25
CA GLN A 88 50.90 6.75 -30.88
C GLN A 88 49.52 7.43 -30.80
N LYS A 89 49.03 8.06 -31.88
CA LYS A 89 47.67 8.61 -31.93
C LYS A 89 46.63 7.54 -32.26
N ILE A 90 46.96 6.61 -33.17
CA ILE A 90 46.11 5.44 -33.45
C ILE A 90 45.99 4.55 -32.21
N ASP A 91 47.10 4.24 -31.54
CA ASP A 91 47.10 3.44 -30.31
C ASP A 91 46.22 4.10 -29.22
N LYS A 92 46.36 5.41 -29.01
CA LYS A 92 45.52 6.15 -28.05
C LYS A 92 44.05 6.22 -28.47
N ALA A 93 43.75 6.34 -29.76
CA ALA A 93 42.37 6.32 -30.25
C ALA A 93 41.74 4.93 -30.10
N ALA A 94 42.47 3.86 -30.44
CA ALA A 94 42.01 2.47 -30.30
C ALA A 94 41.84 2.06 -28.83
N LEU A 95 42.74 2.50 -27.95
CA LEU A 95 42.59 2.33 -26.50
C LEU A 95 41.37 3.11 -25.97
N GLY A 96 41.17 4.37 -26.40
CA GLY A 96 40.00 5.16 -26.02
C GLY A 96 38.67 4.58 -26.53
N GLU A 97 38.63 4.04 -27.75
CA GLU A 97 37.47 3.34 -28.30
C GLU A 97 37.16 2.07 -27.47
N SER A 98 38.19 1.29 -27.14
CA SER A 98 38.10 0.09 -26.31
C SER A 98 37.63 0.40 -24.87
N GLU A 99 38.16 1.49 -24.27
CA GLU A 99 37.77 1.96 -22.94
C GLU A 99 36.31 2.44 -22.93
N ASN A 100 35.89 3.23 -23.93
CA ASN A 100 34.49 3.64 -24.08
C ASN A 100 33.56 2.45 -24.29
N ALA A 101 33.95 1.45 -25.10
CA ALA A 101 33.18 0.22 -25.30
C ALA A 101 33.07 -0.62 -24.01
N ALA A 102 34.14 -0.69 -23.21
CA ALA A 102 34.15 -1.35 -21.91
C ALA A 102 33.25 -0.61 -20.90
N LEU A 103 33.33 0.72 -20.83
CA LEU A 103 32.48 1.56 -19.99
C LEU A 103 31.00 1.47 -20.39
N LEU A 104 30.67 1.45 -21.68
CA LEU A 104 29.30 1.26 -22.15
C LEU A 104 28.76 -0.12 -21.74
N LYS A 105 29.58 -1.18 -21.87
CA LYS A 105 29.21 -2.54 -21.44
C LYS A 105 29.04 -2.65 -19.92
N ASP A 106 29.89 -2.00 -19.13
CA ASP A 106 29.76 -1.89 -17.67
C ASP A 106 28.48 -1.15 -17.26
N ASN A 107 28.14 -0.05 -17.93
CA ASN A 107 26.87 0.66 -17.70
C ASN A 107 25.64 -0.19 -18.07
N LEU A 108 25.65 -0.89 -19.20
CA LEU A 108 24.58 -1.82 -19.58
C LEU A 108 24.42 -2.98 -18.59
N ASN A 109 25.53 -3.53 -18.09
CA ASN A 109 25.51 -4.56 -17.04
C ASN A 109 24.98 -4.03 -15.71
N ARG A 110 25.31 -2.79 -15.31
CA ARG A 110 24.73 -2.15 -14.12
C ARG A 110 23.23 -1.88 -14.30
N GLN A 111 22.81 -1.43 -15.48
CA GLN A 111 21.41 -1.16 -15.77
C GLN A 111 20.57 -2.44 -15.72
N SER A 112 21.05 -3.56 -16.28
CA SER A 112 20.34 -4.85 -16.20
C SER A 112 20.32 -5.42 -14.78
N ALA A 113 21.41 -5.26 -14.01
CA ALA A 113 21.44 -5.63 -12.59
C ALA A 113 20.41 -4.81 -11.77
N ILE A 114 20.37 -3.49 -11.96
CA ILE A 114 19.38 -2.60 -11.30
C ILE A 114 17.96 -2.99 -11.69
N GLN A 115 17.68 -3.27 -12.96
CA GLN A 115 16.36 -3.72 -13.40
C GLN A 115 15.97 -5.04 -12.72
N SER A 116 16.88 -6.02 -12.64
CA SER A 116 16.60 -7.30 -11.99
C SER A 116 16.31 -7.17 -10.48
N GLU A 117 16.93 -6.20 -9.80
CA GLU A 117 16.66 -5.91 -8.39
C GLU A 117 15.34 -5.13 -8.21
N LEU A 118 14.98 -4.25 -9.15
CA LEU A 118 13.67 -3.61 -9.19
C LEU A 118 12.53 -4.62 -9.42
N ASP A 119 12.71 -5.56 -10.35
CA ASP A 119 11.76 -6.64 -10.62
C ASP A 119 11.61 -7.58 -9.41
N ARG A 120 12.72 -7.84 -8.69
CA ARG A 120 12.73 -8.58 -7.42
C ARG A 120 12.03 -7.82 -6.29
N LEU A 121 12.15 -6.50 -6.25
CA LEU A 121 11.47 -5.65 -5.26
C LEU A 121 9.97 -5.53 -5.55
N ASP A 122 9.57 -5.32 -6.81
CA ASP A 122 8.17 -5.26 -7.24
C ASP A 122 7.43 -6.58 -6.99
N SER A 123 8.04 -7.71 -7.36
CA SER A 123 7.48 -9.03 -7.04
C SER A 123 7.41 -9.29 -5.52
N GLY A 124 8.39 -8.82 -4.74
CA GLY A 124 8.32 -8.82 -3.28
C GLY A 124 7.20 -7.96 -2.71
N VAL A 125 6.98 -6.76 -3.25
CA VAL A 125 5.87 -5.86 -2.85
C VAL A 125 4.51 -6.48 -3.20
N LYS A 126 4.37 -7.11 -4.37
CA LYS A 126 3.16 -7.84 -4.77
C LYS A 126 2.86 -9.01 -3.85
N ALA A 127 3.84 -9.87 -3.58
CA ALA A 127 3.71 -10.99 -2.66
C ALA A 127 3.32 -10.55 -1.23
N ASN A 128 3.93 -9.47 -0.72
CA ASN A 128 3.54 -8.87 0.56
C ASN A 128 2.10 -8.34 0.54
N GLY A 129 1.67 -7.69 -0.55
CA GLY A 129 0.29 -7.22 -0.73
C GLY A 129 -0.73 -8.36 -0.73
N GLU A 130 -0.46 -9.43 -1.47
CA GLU A 130 -1.27 -10.64 -1.49
C GLU A 130 -1.33 -11.31 -0.11
N GLN A 131 -0.21 -11.41 0.60
CA GLN A 131 -0.15 -11.95 1.95
C GLN A 131 -1.01 -11.11 2.92
N ILE A 132 -0.92 -9.78 2.87
CA ILE A 132 -1.75 -8.88 3.69
C ILE A 132 -3.24 -9.07 3.39
N LEU A 133 -3.63 -9.15 2.11
CA LEU A 133 -5.02 -9.38 1.70
C LEU A 133 -5.54 -10.74 2.20
N MET A 134 -4.73 -11.80 2.09
CA MET A 134 -5.07 -13.13 2.60
C MET A 134 -5.19 -13.15 4.12
N THR A 135 -4.28 -12.48 4.86
CA THR A 135 -4.38 -12.33 6.32
C THR A 135 -5.62 -11.52 6.71
N GLN A 136 -5.95 -10.42 6.02
CA GLN A 136 -7.18 -9.68 6.29
C GLN A 136 -8.44 -10.51 6.03
N LYS A 137 -8.46 -11.31 4.96
CA LYS A 137 -9.58 -12.22 4.66
C LYS A 137 -9.75 -13.27 5.74
N ALA A 138 -8.68 -13.99 6.10
CA ALA A 138 -8.71 -15.00 7.15
C ALA A 138 -9.10 -14.40 8.52
N TYR A 139 -8.66 -13.17 8.83
CA TYR A 139 -9.08 -12.48 10.04
C TYR A 139 -10.58 -12.15 10.04
N ARG A 140 -11.12 -11.64 8.92
CA ARG A 140 -12.57 -11.38 8.77
C ARG A 140 -13.39 -12.66 8.95
N GLU A 141 -13.00 -13.75 8.27
CA GLU A 141 -13.65 -15.05 8.37
C GLU A 141 -13.62 -15.60 9.81
N LEU A 142 -12.48 -15.50 10.50
CA LEU A 142 -12.37 -15.88 11.91
C LEU A 142 -13.21 -14.98 12.84
N THR A 143 -13.27 -13.67 12.61
CA THR A 143 -14.10 -12.76 13.43
C THR A 143 -15.60 -12.93 13.20
N LYS A 144 -16.02 -13.37 12.00
CA LYS A 144 -17.41 -13.72 11.73
C LYS A 144 -17.77 -15.06 12.36
N GLY A 145 -17.00 -16.12 12.14
CA GLY A 145 -17.25 -17.42 12.75
C GLY A 145 -17.27 -17.40 14.30
N ARG A 146 -16.51 -16.48 14.92
CA ARG A 146 -16.57 -16.24 16.38
C ARG A 146 -17.84 -15.49 16.84
N ALA A 147 -18.49 -14.73 15.97
CA ALA A 147 -19.79 -14.10 16.25
C ALA A 147 -20.94 -15.08 15.98
N ASP A 148 -20.89 -15.82 14.87
CA ASP A 148 -21.86 -16.89 14.57
C ASP A 148 -21.91 -17.92 15.72
N TRP A 149 -20.75 -18.37 16.20
CA TRP A 149 -20.68 -19.25 17.40
C TRP A 149 -21.20 -18.58 18.68
N LEU A 150 -20.99 -17.27 18.86
CA LEU A 150 -21.52 -16.56 20.02
C LEU A 150 -23.06 -16.52 20.01
N VAL A 151 -23.69 -16.47 18.83
CA VAL A 151 -25.16 -16.50 18.69
C VAL A 151 -25.70 -17.90 19.05
N ASP A 152 -25.14 -18.96 18.48
CA ASP A 152 -25.52 -20.36 18.72
C ASP A 152 -25.42 -20.77 20.21
N GLU A 153 -24.30 -20.42 20.85
CA GLU A 153 -24.08 -20.56 22.28
C GLU A 153 -25.06 -19.71 23.11
N THR A 154 -25.38 -18.49 22.66
CA THR A 154 -26.34 -17.61 23.36
C THR A 154 -27.76 -18.15 23.28
N GLU A 155 -28.18 -18.68 22.12
CA GLU A 155 -29.47 -19.36 21.95
C GLU A 155 -29.57 -20.57 22.89
N THR A 156 -28.51 -21.39 22.94
CA THR A 156 -28.44 -22.56 23.81
C THR A 156 -28.56 -22.20 25.29
N ILE A 157 -27.81 -21.19 25.76
CA ILE A 157 -27.86 -20.72 27.15
C ILE A 157 -29.22 -20.08 27.47
N LEU A 158 -29.77 -19.26 26.56
CA LEU A 158 -31.04 -18.56 26.76
C LEU A 158 -32.23 -19.54 26.81
N ASN A 159 -32.24 -20.56 25.96
CA ASN A 159 -33.24 -21.63 25.95
C ASN A 159 -33.19 -22.44 27.26
N LEU A 160 -31.99 -22.81 27.73
CA LEU A 160 -31.81 -23.47 29.03
C LEU A 160 -32.27 -22.58 30.20
N ALA A 161 -31.97 -21.28 30.17
CA ALA A 161 -32.41 -20.32 31.18
C ALA A 161 -33.94 -20.14 31.19
N ALA A 162 -34.58 -20.07 30.02
CA ALA A 162 -36.02 -19.98 29.89
C ALA A 162 -36.73 -21.24 30.44
N GLN A 163 -36.21 -22.43 30.12
CA GLN A 163 -36.70 -23.69 30.68
C GLN A 163 -36.57 -23.72 32.21
N GLN A 164 -35.38 -23.37 32.73
CA GLN A 164 -35.13 -23.33 34.17
C GLN A 164 -36.01 -22.30 34.90
N LEU A 165 -36.28 -21.14 34.29
CA LEU A 165 -37.17 -20.12 34.82
C LEU A 165 -38.63 -20.60 34.89
N VAL A 166 -39.12 -21.32 33.86
CA VAL A 166 -40.46 -21.92 33.86
C VAL A 166 -40.58 -23.06 34.89
N LEU A 167 -39.53 -23.88 35.04
CA LEU A 167 -39.52 -25.01 35.97
C LEU A 167 -39.39 -24.62 37.45
N THR A 168 -38.71 -23.51 37.76
CA THR A 168 -38.39 -23.13 39.15
C THR A 168 -38.89 -21.76 39.60
N GLY A 169 -39.34 -20.90 38.69
CA GLY A 169 -39.71 -19.52 38.99
C GLY A 169 -38.55 -18.62 39.45
N ASN A 170 -37.30 -19.09 39.40
CA ASN A 170 -36.17 -18.36 39.97
C ASN A 170 -35.67 -17.23 39.05
N ILE A 171 -36.30 -16.06 39.19
CA ILE A 171 -35.96 -14.82 38.48
C ILE A 171 -34.49 -14.43 38.69
N GLN A 172 -33.90 -14.65 39.87
CA GLN A 172 -32.52 -14.23 40.15
C GLN A 172 -31.50 -15.05 39.33
N THR A 173 -31.74 -16.36 39.16
CA THR A 173 -30.93 -17.19 38.27
C THR A 173 -31.05 -16.75 36.81
N ALA A 174 -32.26 -16.42 36.33
CA ALA A 174 -32.45 -15.92 34.98
C ALA A 174 -31.74 -14.57 34.76
N VAL A 175 -31.91 -13.61 35.68
CA VAL A 175 -31.24 -12.29 35.63
C VAL A 175 -29.73 -12.44 35.56
N GLY A 176 -29.12 -13.28 36.41
CA GLY A 176 -27.67 -13.51 36.38
C GLY A 176 -27.16 -14.15 35.08
N VAL A 177 -27.98 -14.98 34.42
CA VAL A 177 -27.64 -15.54 33.11
C VAL A 177 -27.77 -14.48 32.00
N LEU A 178 -28.79 -13.63 32.02
CA LEU A 178 -28.92 -12.53 31.05
C LEU A 178 -27.79 -11.49 31.21
N GLU A 179 -27.38 -11.18 32.44
CA GLU A 179 -26.20 -10.34 32.71
C GLU A 179 -24.90 -10.99 32.20
N HIS A 180 -24.76 -12.32 32.34
CA HIS A 180 -23.63 -13.03 31.75
C HIS A 180 -23.62 -12.93 30.21
N ILE A 181 -24.77 -13.14 29.56
CA ILE A 181 -24.95 -13.01 28.11
C ILE A 181 -24.59 -11.59 27.65
N ASP A 182 -25.16 -10.54 28.26
CA ASP A 182 -24.84 -9.15 27.92
C ASP A 182 -23.35 -8.83 28.12
N SER A 183 -22.74 -9.31 29.22
CA SER A 183 -21.30 -9.16 29.48
C SER A 183 -20.39 -9.90 28.48
N ARG A 184 -20.94 -10.83 27.68
CA ARG A 184 -20.27 -11.49 26.55
C ARG A 184 -20.51 -10.73 25.25
N LEU A 185 -21.77 -10.41 24.92
CA LEU A 185 -22.14 -9.70 23.68
C LEU A 185 -21.54 -8.30 23.61
N SER A 186 -21.49 -7.57 24.72
CA SER A 186 -20.87 -6.23 24.82
C SER A 186 -19.39 -6.21 24.40
N ARG A 187 -18.66 -7.34 24.46
CA ARG A 187 -17.26 -7.47 24.03
C ARG A 187 -17.08 -7.57 22.51
N PHE A 188 -18.17 -7.76 21.76
CA PHE A 188 -18.16 -7.90 20.30
C PHE A 188 -18.88 -6.70 19.69
N ASP A 189 -18.13 -5.81 19.05
CA ASP A 189 -18.69 -4.63 18.39
C ASP A 189 -18.98 -4.94 16.90
N GLN A 190 -20.11 -5.60 16.67
CA GLN A 190 -20.58 -6.00 15.34
C GLN A 190 -22.05 -5.62 15.18
N ALA A 191 -22.39 -4.99 14.06
CA ALA A 191 -23.75 -4.50 13.79
C ALA A 191 -24.81 -5.61 13.75
N GLU A 192 -24.43 -6.81 13.28
CA GLU A 192 -25.30 -8.00 13.22
C GLU A 192 -25.80 -8.44 14.62
N LEU A 193 -25.07 -8.12 15.69
CA LEU A 193 -25.42 -8.47 17.08
C LEU A 193 -26.30 -7.42 17.79
N LEU A 194 -26.53 -6.24 17.19
CA LEU A 194 -27.29 -5.15 17.83
C LEU A 194 -28.74 -5.52 18.20
N PRO A 195 -29.52 -6.24 17.36
CA PRO A 195 -30.88 -6.65 17.73
C PRO A 195 -30.89 -7.62 18.94
N ILE A 196 -29.90 -8.50 19.04
CA ILE A 196 -29.78 -9.47 20.14
C ILE A 196 -29.43 -8.76 21.44
N LYS A 197 -28.48 -7.80 21.40
CA LYS A 197 -28.17 -6.92 22.55
C LYS A 197 -29.41 -6.18 23.03
N GLN A 198 -30.19 -5.60 22.11
CA GLN A 198 -31.42 -4.90 22.44
C GLN A 198 -32.45 -5.82 23.09
N ALA A 199 -32.69 -7.02 22.53
CA ALA A 199 -33.62 -8.00 23.11
C ALA A 199 -33.21 -8.41 24.53
N VAL A 200 -31.96 -8.85 24.73
CA VAL A 200 -31.42 -9.25 26.05
C VAL A 200 -31.50 -8.10 27.06
N SER A 201 -31.22 -6.86 26.64
CA SER A 201 -31.34 -5.68 27.52
C SER A 201 -32.79 -5.37 27.91
N SER A 202 -33.76 -5.64 27.03
CA SER A 202 -35.18 -5.48 27.29
C SER A 202 -35.69 -6.55 28.25
N ASP A 203 -35.37 -7.81 28.00
CA ASP A 203 -35.74 -8.94 28.86
C ASP A 203 -35.14 -8.78 30.27
N LEU A 204 -33.89 -8.31 30.36
CA LEU A 204 -33.22 -8.00 31.63
C LEU A 204 -33.92 -6.87 32.39
N ALA A 205 -34.39 -5.83 31.69
CA ALA A 205 -35.15 -4.73 32.28
C ALA A 205 -36.56 -5.19 32.73
N GLU A 206 -37.25 -6.01 31.94
CA GLU A 206 -38.54 -6.60 32.33
C GLU A 206 -38.43 -7.49 33.56
N LEU A 207 -37.44 -8.39 33.60
CA LEU A 207 -37.23 -9.29 34.75
C LEU A 207 -36.86 -8.51 36.02
N LYS A 208 -36.06 -7.44 35.91
CA LYS A 208 -35.69 -6.57 37.04
C LYS A 208 -36.85 -5.68 37.52
N ASN A 209 -37.79 -5.31 36.66
CA ASN A 209 -38.95 -4.50 37.01
C ASN A 209 -40.12 -5.31 37.62
N ARG A 210 -40.10 -6.65 37.56
CA ARG A 210 -41.12 -7.48 38.21
C ARG A 210 -40.91 -7.52 39.73
N PRO A 211 -41.96 -7.32 40.56
CA PRO A 211 -41.87 -7.49 41.99
C PRO A 211 -41.39 -8.89 42.38
N TYR A 212 -40.37 -8.98 43.23
CA TYR A 212 -39.83 -10.25 43.69
C TYR A 212 -40.80 -10.96 44.64
N VAL A 213 -41.46 -12.00 44.13
CA VAL A 213 -42.34 -12.87 44.92
C VAL A 213 -41.54 -14.11 45.33
N ASP A 214 -41.10 -14.14 46.58
CA ASP A 214 -40.50 -15.33 47.20
C ASP A 214 -41.58 -16.41 47.39
N ILE A 215 -41.68 -17.33 46.42
CA ILE A 215 -42.65 -18.43 46.45
C ILE A 215 -42.39 -19.34 47.65
N SER A 216 -41.12 -19.61 47.98
CA SER A 216 -40.71 -20.48 49.09
C SER A 216 -41.07 -19.87 50.45
N GLY A 217 -40.73 -18.60 50.67
CA GLY A 217 -41.11 -17.86 51.87
C GLY A 217 -42.62 -17.63 51.99
N THR A 218 -43.33 -17.55 50.87
CA THR A 218 -44.81 -17.46 50.85
C THR A 218 -45.46 -18.81 51.18
N ALA A 219 -44.94 -19.92 50.64
CA ALA A 219 -45.38 -21.27 50.99
C ALA A 219 -45.13 -21.58 52.48
N LEU A 220 -43.96 -21.21 53.03
CA LEU A 220 -43.65 -21.40 54.45
C LEU A 220 -44.50 -20.49 55.37
N ARG A 221 -45.03 -19.36 54.87
CA ARG A 221 -46.04 -18.56 55.57
C ARG A 221 -47.42 -19.22 55.53
N LEU A 222 -47.77 -19.88 54.43
CA LEU A 222 -49.03 -20.59 54.24
C LEU A 222 -49.13 -21.85 55.12
N ASP A 223 -48.07 -22.66 55.16
CA ASP A 223 -47.88 -23.83 56.04
C ASP A 223 -48.05 -23.47 57.54
N ARG A 224 -47.46 -22.33 57.95
CA ARG A 224 -47.64 -21.77 59.30
C ARG A 224 -49.06 -21.28 59.56
N LEU A 225 -49.75 -20.76 58.53
CA LEU A 225 -51.16 -20.35 58.62
C LEU A 225 -52.10 -21.56 58.75
N GLU A 226 -51.86 -22.64 58.01
CA GLU A 226 -52.58 -23.92 58.13
C GLU A 226 -52.40 -24.54 59.53
N THR A 227 -51.16 -24.56 60.02
CA THR A 227 -50.83 -24.99 61.38
C THR A 227 -51.50 -24.09 62.44
N ALA A 228 -51.51 -22.77 62.25
CA ALA A 228 -52.13 -21.83 63.17
C ALA A 228 -53.67 -21.92 63.18
N VAL A 229 -54.30 -22.13 62.03
CA VAL A 229 -55.75 -22.38 61.90
C VAL A 229 -56.14 -23.65 62.67
N SER A 230 -55.31 -24.70 62.60
CA SER A 230 -55.52 -25.93 63.39
C SER A 230 -55.39 -25.72 64.91
N GLY A 231 -54.73 -24.64 65.34
CA GLY A 231 -54.58 -24.24 66.75
C GLY A 231 -55.55 -23.14 67.21
N LEU A 232 -56.46 -22.64 66.37
CA LEU A 232 -57.42 -21.62 66.76
C LEU A 232 -58.46 -22.21 67.74
N PRO A 233 -58.62 -21.65 68.95
CA PRO A 233 -59.67 -22.10 69.86
C PRO A 233 -61.04 -21.79 69.25
N LEU A 234 -61.89 -22.81 69.12
CA LEU A 234 -63.30 -22.67 68.77
C LEU A 234 -64.06 -22.02 69.94
N ILE A 235 -63.93 -20.69 70.07
CA ILE A 235 -64.74 -19.88 70.99
C ILE A 235 -66.16 -19.83 70.44
N LEU A 236 -66.94 -20.85 70.79
CA LEU A 236 -68.36 -20.95 70.49
C LEU A 236 -69.17 -20.11 71.49
N ASP A 237 -68.91 -18.80 71.55
CA ASP A 237 -69.60 -17.85 72.40
C ASP A 237 -71.06 -17.69 71.95
N GLY A 238 -71.92 -18.58 72.48
CA GLY A 238 -73.30 -18.76 72.08
C GLY A 238 -74.24 -17.66 72.57
N VAL A 239 -74.13 -16.45 72.01
CA VAL A 239 -75.19 -15.43 72.09
C VAL A 239 -75.50 -14.84 70.72
N LEU A 240 -76.42 -15.47 69.99
CA LEU A 240 -77.12 -14.82 68.88
C LEU A 240 -77.97 -13.67 69.44
N LYS A 241 -77.47 -12.43 69.36
CA LYS A 241 -78.30 -11.23 69.46
C LYS A 241 -79.06 -11.05 68.13
N PRO A 242 -80.39 -11.22 68.07
CA PRO A 242 -81.15 -10.87 66.88
C PRO A 242 -81.23 -9.33 66.80
N GLY A 243 -80.66 -8.70 65.75
CA GLY A 243 -80.75 -7.24 65.68
C GLY A 243 -79.81 -6.45 64.76
N VAL A 244 -78.96 -7.08 63.96
CA VAL A 244 -78.38 -6.42 62.77
C VAL A 244 -78.44 -7.40 61.61
N GLN A 245 -78.98 -6.99 60.45
CA GLN A 245 -78.89 -7.80 59.25
C GLN A 245 -77.46 -7.76 58.72
N ALA A 246 -76.72 -8.85 58.88
CA ALA A 246 -75.50 -9.08 58.12
C ALA A 246 -75.88 -9.17 56.63
N ARG A 247 -75.60 -8.10 55.87
CA ARG A 247 -75.75 -8.11 54.41
C ARG A 247 -74.62 -8.95 53.82
N ASN A 248 -74.80 -10.28 53.87
CA ASN A 248 -73.94 -11.26 53.23
C ASN A 248 -74.09 -11.13 51.71
N GLU A 249 -73.37 -10.18 51.11
CA GLU A 249 -73.21 -10.14 49.67
C GLU A 249 -72.40 -11.37 49.22
N ALA A 250 -72.97 -12.17 48.32
CA ALA A 250 -72.44 -13.47 47.90
C ALA A 250 -71.21 -13.36 46.96
N VAL A 251 -70.30 -12.45 47.29
CA VAL A 251 -69.07 -12.17 46.53
C VAL A 251 -68.17 -13.41 46.51
N SER A 252 -68.04 -14.12 47.64
CA SER A 252 -67.16 -15.28 47.82
C SER A 252 -67.46 -16.46 46.90
N ALA A 253 -68.73 -16.71 46.56
CA ALA A 253 -69.12 -17.73 45.59
C ALA A 253 -68.92 -17.23 44.14
N SER A 254 -69.38 -16.00 43.86
CA SER A 254 -69.47 -15.49 42.49
C SER A 254 -68.11 -15.14 41.86
N TRP A 255 -67.13 -14.62 42.61
CA TRP A 255 -65.83 -14.21 42.02
C TRP A 255 -65.11 -15.40 41.38
N TRP A 256 -65.03 -16.53 42.08
CA TRP A 256 -64.38 -17.75 41.62
C TRP A 256 -65.09 -18.36 40.41
N GLN A 257 -66.43 -18.46 40.46
CA GLN A 257 -67.23 -18.98 39.35
C GLN A 257 -67.06 -18.13 38.09
N ASN A 258 -67.13 -16.80 38.22
CA ASN A 258 -66.95 -15.86 37.11
C ASN A 258 -65.53 -15.91 36.50
N VAL A 259 -64.50 -16.19 37.30
CA VAL A 259 -63.11 -16.39 36.82
C VAL A 259 -62.96 -17.74 36.12
N TRP A 260 -63.56 -18.80 36.67
CA TRP A 260 -63.43 -20.15 36.11
C TRP A 260 -64.21 -20.32 34.79
N GLU A 261 -65.42 -19.76 34.68
CA GLU A 261 -66.16 -19.72 33.42
C GLU A 261 -65.42 -18.93 32.33
N LYS A 262 -64.78 -17.80 32.68
CA LYS A 262 -63.91 -17.06 31.76
C LYS A 262 -62.72 -17.89 31.26
N SER A 263 -62.10 -18.67 32.16
CA SER A 263 -60.97 -19.55 31.83
C SER A 263 -61.37 -20.70 30.88
N LEU A 264 -62.54 -21.32 31.09
CA LEU A 264 -63.08 -22.27 30.11
C LEU A 264 -63.47 -21.59 28.79
N GLY A 265 -64.00 -20.37 28.84
CA GLY A 265 -64.39 -19.60 27.66
C GLY A 265 -63.23 -19.32 26.71
N THR A 266 -62.07 -18.91 27.22
CA THR A 266 -60.87 -18.65 26.40
C THR A 266 -60.32 -19.92 25.78
N LEU A 267 -60.21 -21.02 26.54
CA LEU A 267 -59.81 -22.33 26.01
C LEU A 267 -60.75 -22.83 24.89
N LYS A 268 -62.07 -22.68 25.06
CA LYS A 268 -63.06 -23.09 24.06
C LYS A 268 -63.05 -22.20 22.81
N GLY A 269 -62.53 -20.97 22.90
CA GLY A 269 -62.25 -20.11 21.75
C GLY A 269 -61.08 -20.62 20.90
N TRP A 270 -59.96 -20.98 21.55
CA TRP A 270 -58.74 -21.47 20.87
C TRP A 270 -58.95 -22.79 20.13
N SER A 271 -59.90 -23.63 20.58
CA SER A 271 -60.30 -24.86 19.89
C SER A 271 -60.84 -24.65 18.45
N LYS A 272 -61.21 -23.42 18.05
CA LYS A 272 -61.84 -23.15 16.74
C LYS A 272 -60.97 -22.41 15.72
N SER A 273 -59.79 -21.92 16.10
CA SER A 273 -58.87 -21.23 15.17
C SER A 273 -57.88 -22.16 14.46
N ALA A 274 -57.77 -23.42 14.87
CA ALA A 274 -56.80 -24.40 14.34
C ALA A 274 -57.23 -25.09 13.03
N VAL A 275 -57.81 -24.35 12.06
CA VAL A 275 -58.02 -24.84 10.69
C VAL A 275 -56.92 -24.26 9.80
N TRP A 276 -55.79 -24.97 9.73
CA TRP A 276 -54.66 -24.61 8.86
C TRP A 276 -55.07 -24.73 7.39
N LYS A 277 -55.42 -23.60 6.77
CA LYS A 277 -55.78 -23.55 5.36
C LYS A 277 -54.53 -23.52 4.47
N THR A 278 -53.94 -24.69 4.25
CA THR A 278 -52.86 -24.88 3.28
C THR A 278 -53.34 -24.52 1.87
N THR A 279 -52.74 -23.50 1.25
CA THR A 279 -52.96 -23.15 -0.15
C THR A 279 -51.71 -22.47 -0.70
N MET A 280 -50.87 -23.24 -1.40
CA MET A 280 -49.81 -22.70 -2.26
C MET A 280 -50.42 -22.17 -3.56
N PRO A 281 -49.87 -21.09 -4.14
CA PRO A 281 -49.77 -20.90 -5.58
C PRO A 281 -48.36 -21.27 -6.09
N CYS A 282 -48.26 -21.51 -7.40
CA CYS A 282 -47.00 -21.77 -8.12
C CYS A 282 -46.33 -20.47 -8.59
#